data_AF-A0A821VGV1-F1
#
_entry.id   AF-A0A821VGV1-F1
#
_cell.length_a   1.000
_cell.length_b   1.000
_cell.length_c   1.000
_cell.angle_alpha   90.00
_cell.angle_beta   90.00
_cell.angle_gamma   90.00
#
_symmetry.space_group_name_H-M   'P 1'
#
loop_
_entity.id
_entity.type
_entity.pdbx_description
1 polymer ?
#
loop_
_entity_poly.entity_id
_entity_poly.type
_entity_poly.pdbx_seq_one_letter_code
_entity_poly.pdbx_strand_id
1 'polypeptide(L)'
;MINSLVGEDVAAMGPGETTLESKKYTCTDFALWDMPGRNDEVSYCSARYIGFFKGLSRCTILIISTVKEMSHACQVLDKLRLDYNIVVGKVDMMDAAEQDQFKKHIYDEIKTQGSFMLENI
;
A
#
# COMPACT_ATOMS: atom_id res chain seq x y z
N MET A 1 0.83 8.62 -8.20
CA MET A 1 1.60 7.38 -8.45
C MET A 1 1.10 6.62 -9.67
N ILE A 2 -0.19 6.24 -9.75
CA ILE A 2 -0.70 5.43 -10.87
C ILE A 2 -0.53 6.11 -12.24
N ASN A 3 -0.91 7.37 -12.39
CA ASN A 3 -0.75 8.08 -13.67
C ASN A 3 0.73 8.14 -14.11
N SER A 4 1.65 8.28 -13.15
CA SER A 4 3.09 8.24 -13.42
C SER A 4 3.59 6.87 -13.86
N LEU A 5 3.02 5.78 -13.33
CA LEU A 5 3.38 4.40 -13.70
C LEU A 5 2.75 3.95 -15.03
N VAL A 6 1.54 4.43 -15.32
CA VAL A 6 0.85 4.15 -16.58
C VAL A 6 1.39 5.03 -17.72
N GLY A 7 1.89 6.23 -17.40
CA GLY A 7 2.35 7.21 -18.38
C GLY A 7 1.23 8.08 -18.97
N GLU A 8 0.01 7.93 -18.47
CA GLU A 8 -1.19 8.64 -18.91
C GLU A 8 -2.03 9.10 -17.72
N ASP A 9 -2.80 10.18 -17.88
CA ASP A 9 -3.61 10.76 -16.81
C ASP A 9 -5.00 10.07 -16.73
N VAL A 10 -5.00 8.83 -16.26
CA VAL A 10 -6.17 7.91 -16.31
C VAL A 10 -6.86 7.67 -14.96
N ALA A 11 -6.17 7.94 -13.86
CA ALA A 11 -6.71 7.93 -12.50
C ALA A 11 -7.21 9.33 -12.15
N ALA A 12 -8.46 9.43 -11.68
CA ALA A 12 -9.08 10.70 -11.35
C ALA A 12 -8.45 11.30 -10.07
N MET A 13 -7.86 12.49 -10.17
CA MET A 13 -7.44 13.28 -9.02
C MET A 13 -8.58 14.23 -8.61
N GLY A 14 -9.50 13.73 -7.78
CA GLY A 14 -10.62 14.53 -7.26
C GLY A 14 -10.41 14.99 -5.82
N PRO A 15 -11.13 16.03 -5.34
CA PRO A 15 -11.07 16.46 -3.94
C PRO A 15 -11.47 15.30 -3.03
N GLY A 16 -10.51 14.83 -2.24
CA GLY A 16 -10.63 13.67 -1.36
C GLY A 16 -9.70 12.50 -1.72
N GLU A 17 -9.15 12.43 -2.94
CA GLU A 17 -8.13 11.45 -3.43
C GLU A 17 -8.29 10.00 -2.90
N THR A 18 -9.51 9.59 -2.57
CA THR A 18 -9.78 8.29 -1.94
C THR A 18 -10.45 7.41 -2.97
N THR A 19 -9.73 6.37 -3.42
CA THR A 19 -10.26 5.33 -4.29
C THR A 19 -11.40 4.62 -3.58
N LEU A 20 -12.64 4.72 -4.09
CA LEU A 20 -13.84 4.11 -3.47
C LEU A 20 -14.08 2.68 -3.95
N GLU A 21 -13.63 2.38 -5.17
CA GLU A 21 -13.80 1.09 -5.82
C GLU A 21 -12.47 0.61 -6.42
N SER A 22 -12.24 -0.70 -6.40
CA SER A 22 -11.06 -1.29 -7.03
C SER A 22 -11.10 -1.07 -8.55
N LYS A 23 -10.03 -0.50 -9.12
CA LYS A 23 -9.95 -0.23 -10.57
C LYS A 23 -8.69 -0.85 -11.17
N LYS A 24 -8.85 -1.50 -12.32
CA LYS A 24 -7.75 -2.05 -13.12
C LYS A 24 -7.25 -1.02 -14.13
N TYR A 25 -5.94 -0.90 -14.24
CA TYR A 25 -5.25 -0.15 -15.29
C TYR A 25 -4.35 -1.14 -16.04
N THR A 26 -4.60 -1.30 -17.34
CA THR A 26 -3.84 -2.23 -18.18
C THR A 26 -2.65 -1.51 -18.77
N CYS A 27 -1.44 -2.04 -18.52
CA CYS A 27 -0.20 -1.62 -19.17
C CYS A 27 0.21 -2.70 -20.20
N THR A 28 1.27 -2.44 -20.97
CA THR A 28 1.73 -3.36 -22.03
C THR A 28 2.04 -4.76 -21.51
N ASP A 29 2.73 -4.86 -20.37
CA ASP A 29 3.25 -6.14 -19.84
C ASP A 29 2.67 -6.52 -18.46
N PHE A 30 1.89 -5.63 -17.84
CA PHE A 30 1.34 -5.85 -16.50
C PHE A 30 0.01 -5.11 -16.33
N ALA A 31 -0.70 -5.41 -15.25
CA ALA A 31 -1.88 -4.65 -14.84
C ALA A 31 -1.65 -4.08 -13.44
N LEU A 32 -1.95 -2.80 -13.28
CA LEU A 32 -2.00 -2.16 -11.98
C LEU A 32 -3.43 -2.21 -11.47
N TRP A 33 -3.58 -2.59 -10.21
CA TRP A 33 -4.85 -2.50 -9.52
C TRP A 33 -4.78 -1.43 -8.44
N ASP A 34 -5.62 -0.43 -8.57
CA ASP A 34 -5.86 0.55 -7.52
C ASP A 34 -6.95 0.02 -6.59
N MET A 35 -6.70 0.08 -5.30
CA MET A 35 -7.58 -0.49 -4.28
C MET A 35 -7.81 0.53 -3.18
N PRO A 36 -9.07 0.66 -2.70
CA PRO A 36 -9.37 1.49 -1.55
C PRO A 36 -8.54 1.05 -0.33
N GLY A 37 -7.85 1.99 0.30
CA GLY A 37 -7.46 1.83 1.69
C GLY A 37 -8.73 1.74 2.55
N ARG A 38 -8.78 0.74 3.44
CA ARG A 38 -9.82 0.59 4.45
C ARG A 38 -9.20 0.78 5.82
N ASN A 39 -9.81 1.65 6.62
CA ASN A 39 -9.39 1.88 8.01
C ASN A 39 -10.07 0.91 8.98
N ASP A 40 -11.01 0.09 8.49
CA ASP A 40 -11.63 -0.96 9.27
C ASP A 40 -10.88 -2.29 9.10
N GLU A 41 -10.32 -2.79 10.21
CA GLU A 41 -9.47 -3.99 10.27
C GLU A 41 -10.15 -5.25 9.69
N VAL A 42 -11.48 -5.30 9.75
CA VAL A 42 -12.29 -6.45 9.35
C VAL A 42 -12.36 -6.63 7.83
N SER A 43 -12.29 -5.54 7.05
CA SER A 43 -12.45 -5.59 5.59
C SER A 43 -11.38 -6.46 4.91
N TYR A 44 -10.13 -6.38 5.36
CA TYR A 44 -9.01 -7.15 4.77
C TYR A 44 -9.09 -8.65 5.05
N CYS A 45 -9.80 -9.07 6.09
CA CYS A 45 -10.03 -10.47 6.42
C CYS A 45 -11.21 -11.08 5.64
N SER A 46 -11.95 -10.28 4.86
CA SER A 46 -13.07 -10.79 4.08
C SER A 46 -12.60 -11.67 2.91
N ALA A 47 -13.43 -12.65 2.54
CA ALA A 47 -13.14 -13.53 1.39
C ALA A 47 -12.91 -12.75 0.09
N ARG A 48 -13.55 -11.58 -0.07
CA ARG A 48 -13.37 -10.68 -1.22
C ARG A 48 -11.94 -10.16 -1.30
N TYR A 49 -11.42 -9.58 -0.22
CA TYR A 49 -10.06 -9.01 -0.19
C TYR A 49 -9.00 -10.11 -0.23
N ILE A 50 -9.19 -11.21 0.49
CA ILE A 50 -8.29 -12.36 0.42
C ILE A 50 -8.24 -12.92 -1.00
N GLY A 51 -9.39 -13.10 -1.66
CA GLY A 51 -9.47 -13.56 -3.04
C GLY A 51 -8.78 -12.61 -4.01
N PHE A 52 -8.94 -11.30 -3.80
CA PHE A 52 -8.25 -10.28 -4.58
C PHE A 52 -6.73 -10.37 -4.41
N PHE A 53 -6.21 -10.40 -3.17
CA PHE A 53 -4.77 -10.50 -2.91
C PHE A 53 -4.18 -11.79 -3.49
N LYS A 54 -4.88 -12.92 -3.42
CA LYS A 54 -4.45 -14.17 -4.07
C LYS A 54 -4.31 -14.06 -5.60
N GLY A 55 -4.98 -13.10 -6.22
CA GLY A 55 -4.88 -12.83 -7.66
C GLY A 55 -3.71 -11.92 -8.04
N LEU A 56 -2.98 -11.36 -7.07
CA LEU A 56 -1.85 -10.47 -7.32
C LEU A 56 -0.53 -11.25 -7.34
N SER A 57 0.40 -10.77 -8.16
CA SER A 57 1.79 -11.26 -8.14
C SER A 57 2.67 -10.53 -7.13
N ARG A 58 2.38 -9.24 -6.88
CA ARG A 58 3.04 -8.36 -5.91
C ARG A 58 2.05 -7.31 -5.42
N CYS A 59 2.28 -6.78 -4.22
CA CYS A 59 1.48 -5.69 -3.66
C CYS A 59 2.34 -4.48 -3.29
N THR A 60 1.79 -3.27 -3.43
CA THR A 60 2.41 -2.04 -2.92
C THR A 60 1.40 -1.35 -2.01
N ILE A 61 1.79 -1.14 -0.76
CA ILE A 61 1.00 -0.44 0.24
C ILE A 61 1.51 0.99 0.32
N LEU A 62 0.68 1.94 -0.10
CA LEU A 62 0.97 3.35 0.01
C LEU A 62 0.48 3.86 1.38
N ILE A 63 1.39 4.42 2.18
CA ILE A 63 1.07 5.04 3.47
C ILE A 63 1.37 6.54 3.43
N ILE A 64 0.61 7.34 4.18
CA ILE A 64 0.85 8.78 4.32
C ILE A 64 1.29 9.12 5.75
N SER A 65 0.79 8.39 6.76
CA SER A 65 0.97 8.75 8.18
C SER A 65 1.46 7.61 9.08
N THR A 66 0.96 6.39 8.95
CA THR A 66 1.37 5.27 9.83
C THR A 66 1.19 3.92 9.14
N VAL A 67 2.00 2.94 9.52
CA VAL A 67 1.82 1.54 9.09
C VAL A 67 0.74 0.84 9.92
N LYS A 68 0.44 1.31 11.14
CA LYS A 68 -0.56 0.67 12.03
C LYS A 68 -1.90 0.46 11.34
N GLU A 69 -2.37 1.46 10.59
CA GLU A 69 -3.63 1.41 9.85
C GLU A 69 -3.66 0.28 8.81
N MET A 70 -2.49 -0.16 8.32
CA MET A 70 -2.34 -1.21 7.32
C MET A 70 -1.80 -2.54 7.88
N SER A 71 -1.54 -2.62 9.19
CA SER A 71 -0.96 -3.80 9.85
C SER A 71 -1.68 -5.11 9.52
N HIS A 72 -3.02 -5.11 9.51
CA HIS A 72 -3.84 -6.27 9.17
C HIS A 72 -3.73 -6.65 7.69
N ALA A 73 -3.68 -5.67 6.79
CA ALA A 73 -3.45 -5.95 5.36
C ALA A 73 -2.10 -6.64 5.19
N CYS A 74 -1.05 -6.12 5.83
CA CYS A 74 0.28 -6.72 5.80
C CYS A 74 0.26 -8.15 6.38
N GLN A 75 -0.41 -8.40 7.51
CA GLN A 75 -0.54 -9.75 8.09
C GLN A 75 -1.26 -10.74 7.16
N VAL A 76 -2.26 -10.27 6.40
CA VAL A 76 -2.94 -11.10 5.40
C VAL A 76 -1.97 -11.43 4.26
N LEU A 77 -1.19 -10.46 3.78
CA LEU A 77 -0.19 -10.67 2.73
C LEU A 77 0.89 -11.68 3.18
N ASP A 78 1.37 -11.59 4.41
CA ASP A 78 2.29 -12.56 5.02
C ASP A 78 1.72 -13.98 5.04
N LYS A 79 0.48 -14.13 5.51
CA LYS A 79 -0.22 -15.44 5.53
C LYS A 79 -0.43 -16.00 4.12
N LEU A 80 -0.59 -15.13 3.13
CA LEU A 80 -0.68 -15.50 1.72
C LEU A 80 0.68 -15.73 1.06
N ARG A 81 1.79 -15.42 1.75
CA ARG A 81 3.16 -15.40 1.20
C ARG A 81 3.25 -14.54 -0.06
N LEU A 82 2.54 -13.41 -0.07
CA LEU A 82 2.55 -12.46 -1.16
C LEU A 82 3.55 -11.34 -0.83
N ASP A 83 4.58 -11.22 -1.66
CA ASP A 83 5.58 -10.16 -1.53
C ASP A 83 4.93 -8.78 -1.66
N TYR A 84 5.31 -7.86 -0.78
CA TYR A 84 4.80 -6.52 -0.83
C TYR A 84 5.81 -5.47 -0.36
N ASN A 85 5.63 -4.24 -0.86
CA ASN A 85 6.45 -3.08 -0.50
C ASN A 85 5.60 -2.04 0.23
N ILE A 86 6.19 -1.35 1.20
CA ILE A 86 5.58 -0.17 1.84
C ILE A 86 6.23 1.07 1.26
N VAL A 87 5.41 1.97 0.71
CA VAL A 87 5.86 3.23 0.11
C VAL A 87 5.24 4.38 0.87
N VAL A 88 6.07 5.33 1.30
CA VAL A 88 5.59 6.58 1.90
C VAL A 88 5.21 7.55 0.79
N GLY A 89 3.96 8.00 0.77
CA GLY A 89 3.44 9.00 -0.14
C GLY A 89 3.66 10.42 0.39
N LYS A 90 3.59 11.41 -0.51
CA LYS A 90 3.66 12.86 -0.20
C LYS A 90 4.90 13.28 0.59
N VAL A 91 6.02 12.59 0.38
CA VAL A 91 7.31 12.86 1.05
C VAL A 91 7.84 14.25 0.70
N ASP A 92 7.47 14.78 -0.47
CA ASP A 92 7.76 16.14 -0.94
C ASP A 92 7.15 17.24 -0.06
N MET A 93 6.15 16.91 0.76
CA MET A 93 5.52 17.83 1.71
C MET A 93 6.19 17.85 3.09
N MET A 94 7.18 16.98 3.32
CA MET A 94 7.89 16.83 4.59
C MET A 94 9.31 17.39 4.45
N ASP A 95 9.81 18.05 5.49
CA ASP A 95 11.22 18.45 5.51
C ASP A 95 12.15 17.24 5.70
N ALA A 96 13.45 17.40 5.43
CA ALA A 96 14.39 16.29 5.48
C ALA A 96 14.51 15.63 6.87
N ALA A 97 14.35 16.41 7.95
CA ALA A 97 14.42 15.88 9.32
C ALA A 97 13.15 15.11 9.68
N GLU A 98 11.99 15.61 9.26
CA GLU A 98 10.70 14.94 9.39
C GLU A 98 10.68 13.63 8.60
N GLN A 99 11.25 13.59 7.40
CA GLN A 99 11.35 12.37 6.60
C GLN A 99 12.17 11.29 7.29
N ASP A 100 13.33 11.64 7.85
CA ASP A 100 14.20 10.67 8.53
C ASP A 100 13.58 10.17 9.83
N GLN A 101 12.92 11.06 10.59
CA GLN A 101 12.19 10.70 11.79
C GLN A 101 11.00 9.79 11.46
N PHE A 102 10.29 10.08 10.37
CA PHE A 102 9.15 9.29 9.91
C PHE A 102 9.57 7.91 9.44
N LYS A 103 10.62 7.82 8.60
CA LYS A 103 11.20 6.53 8.20
C LYS A 103 11.54 5.69 9.43
N LYS A 104 12.27 6.26 10.38
CA LYS A 104 12.65 5.57 11.62
C LYS A 104 11.42 5.08 12.39
N HIS A 105 10.39 5.91 12.50
CA HIS A 105 9.14 5.53 13.15
C HIS A 105 8.47 4.33 12.46
N ILE A 106 8.37 4.37 11.12
CA ILE A 106 7.82 3.27 10.31
C ILE A 106 8.61 1.97 10.53
N TYR A 107 9.94 2.03 10.51
CA TYR A 107 10.78 0.86 10.78
C TYR A 107 10.56 0.28 12.17
N ASP A 108 10.50 1.13 13.19
CA ASP A 108 10.28 0.70 14.57
C ASP A 108 8.89 0.06 14.73
N GLU A 109 7.85 0.61 14.07
CA GLU A 109 6.50 0.03 14.04
C GLU A 109 6.47 -1.34 13.36
N ILE A 110 7.13 -1.49 12.21
CA ILE A 110 7.23 -2.78 11.49
C ILE A 110 7.94 -3.81 12.37
N LYS A 111 9.05 -3.42 13.01
CA LYS A 111 9.85 -4.31 13.87
C LYS A 111 9.08 -4.76 15.12
N THR A 112 8.29 -3.88 15.73
CA THR A 112 7.47 -4.23 16.92
C THR A 112 6.29 -5.14 16.59
N GLN A 113 5.76 -5.10 15.37
CA GLN A 113 4.63 -5.94 14.95
C GLN A 113 5.01 -7.41 14.64
N GLY A 114 6.29 -7.76 14.62
CA GLY A 114 6.75 -9.14 14.82
C GLY A 114 6.55 -10.12 13.66
N SER A 115 6.18 -9.66 12.47
CA SER A 115 6.16 -10.49 11.26
C SER A 115 6.31 -9.56 10.08
N PHE A 116 7.48 -9.49 9.44
CA PHE A 116 7.68 -9.12 8.03
C PHE A 116 9.11 -9.47 7.65
N MET A 117 9.29 -10.23 6.56
CA MET A 117 10.61 -10.41 5.92
C MET A 117 11.07 -9.04 5.41
N LEU A 118 11.85 -8.33 6.24
CA LEU A 118 12.55 -7.10 5.87
C LEU A 118 13.74 -7.45 4.97
N GLU A 119 13.47 -7.82 3.71
CA GLU A 119 14.51 -7.84 2.69
C GLU A 119 14.44 -6.55 1.86
N ASN A 120 15.32 -5.61 2.22
CA ASN A 120 15.68 -4.38 1.51
C ASN A 120 14.67 -3.22 1.58
N ILE A 121 15.00 -2.25 2.44
CA ILE A 121 14.70 -0.84 2.24
C ILE A 121 16.01 -0.15 1.86
#